data_AF-A0A212KYA0-F1
#
_entry.id   AF-A0A212KYA0-F1
#
_cell.length_a   1.000
_cell.length_b   1.000
_cell.length_c   1.000
_cell.angle_alpha   90.00
_cell.angle_beta   90.00
_cell.angle_gamma   90.00
#
_symmetry.space_group_name_H-M   'P 1'
#
loop_
_entity.id
_entity.type
_entity.pdbx_description
1 polymer ?
#
loop_
_entity_poly.entity_id
_entity_poly.type
_entity_poly.pdbx_seq_one_letter_code
_entity_poly.pdbx_strand_id
1 'polypeptide(L)'
;MSALLRTTLVSLYAFACLLPLALYDALGYDFALMNTSSIVCVAYYGFFVSFLSYVFWFKGVAEVPAGVAGSFTGLVPLSSIFFSWLVLHEHIEFIHWIGLLFVLTGILFSCASDALLGARISPIRTPPKTHV
;
A
#
# COMPACT_ATOMS: atom_id res chain seq x y z
N MET A 1 -13.40 5.96 -14.10
CA MET A 1 -14.02 5.23 -12.96
C MET A 1 -13.69 5.98 -11.69
N SER A 2 -14.67 6.24 -10.81
CA SER A 2 -14.43 6.93 -9.53
C SER A 2 -13.54 6.08 -8.60
N ALA A 3 -12.74 6.72 -7.75
CA ALA A 3 -11.86 6.01 -6.81
C ALA A 3 -12.63 5.16 -5.79
N LEU A 4 -13.84 5.61 -5.41
CA LEU A 4 -14.76 4.87 -4.54
C LEU A 4 -15.17 3.54 -5.17
N LEU A 5 -15.57 3.54 -6.45
CA LEU A 5 -15.97 2.32 -7.15
C LEU A 5 -14.83 1.28 -7.18
N ARG A 6 -13.60 1.70 -7.49
CA ARG A 6 -12.43 0.81 -7.48
C ARG A 6 -12.18 0.20 -6.11
N THR A 7 -12.29 1.02 -5.05
CA THR A 7 -12.13 0.56 -3.67
C THR A 7 -13.21 -0.47 -3.32
N THR A 8 -14.48 -0.18 -3.60
CA THR A 8 -15.58 -1.11 -3.33
C THR A 8 -15.43 -2.44 -4.06
N LEU A 9 -15.04 -2.42 -5.35
CA LEU A 9 -14.83 -3.66 -6.12
C LEU A 9 -13.70 -4.52 -5.54
N VAL A 10 -12.58 -3.90 -5.17
CA VAL A 10 -11.44 -4.60 -4.56
C VAL A 10 -11.81 -5.16 -3.19
N SER A 11 -12.52 -4.38 -2.36
CA SER A 11 -12.98 -4.85 -1.05
C SER A 11 -14.00 -5.99 -1.15
N LEU A 12 -14.92 -5.95 -2.12
CA LEU A 12 -15.88 -7.04 -2.35
C LEU A 12 -15.17 -8.32 -2.81
N TYR A 13 -14.21 -8.18 -3.73
CA TYR A 13 -13.41 -9.31 -4.19
C TYR A 13 -12.61 -9.93 -3.04
N ALA A 14 -11.91 -9.10 -2.25
CA ALA A 14 -11.16 -9.55 -1.08
C ALA A 14 -12.08 -10.24 -0.06
N PHE A 15 -13.26 -9.69 0.21
CA PHE A 15 -14.26 -10.30 1.08
C PHE A 15 -14.68 -11.67 0.58
N ALA A 16 -15.04 -11.80 -0.71
CA ALA A 16 -15.44 -13.09 -1.29
C ALA A 16 -14.33 -14.14 -1.21
N CYS A 17 -13.07 -13.75 -1.45
CA CYS A 17 -11.92 -14.65 -1.37
C CYS A 17 -11.59 -15.08 0.07
N LEU A 18 -11.72 -14.16 1.04
CA LEU A 18 -11.37 -14.44 2.44
C LEU A 18 -12.53 -15.04 3.24
N LEU A 19 -13.78 -14.89 2.80
CA LEU A 19 -14.97 -15.42 3.47
C LEU A 19 -14.88 -16.91 3.81
N PRO A 20 -14.52 -17.85 2.90
CA PRO A 20 -14.46 -19.27 3.25
C PRO A 20 -13.40 -19.57 4.31
N LEU A 21 -12.28 -18.84 4.28
CA LEU A 21 -11.21 -18.99 5.26
C LEU A 21 -11.63 -18.43 6.63
N ALA A 22 -12.30 -17.28 6.63
CA ALA A 22 -12.85 -16.67 7.84
C ALA A 22 -13.93 -17.54 8.48
N LEU A 23 -14.79 -18.18 7.69
CA LEU A 23 -15.78 -19.13 8.19
C LEU A 23 -15.12 -20.37 8.79
N TYR A 24 -14.07 -20.90 8.16
CA TYR A 24 -13.32 -22.02 8.71
C TYR A 24 -12.72 -21.70 10.08
N ASP A 25 -12.12 -20.52 10.23
CA ASP A 25 -11.52 -20.07 11.49
C ASP A 25 -12.58 -19.79 12.56
N ALA A 26 -13.73 -19.22 12.16
CA ALA A 26 -14.85 -18.92 13.04
C ALA A 26 -15.48 -20.18 13.69
N LEU A 27 -15.39 -21.36 13.06
CA LEU A 27 -15.91 -22.60 13.62
C LEU A 27 -15.13 -23.07 14.85
N GLY A 28 -13.85 -22.71 14.97
CA GLY A 28 -13.00 -23.02 16.11
C GLY A 28 -12.83 -21.88 17.12
N TYR A 29 -13.41 -20.70 16.84
CA TYR A 29 -13.20 -19.50 17.63
C TYR A 29 -14.27 -19.34 18.71
N ASP A 30 -13.84 -19.21 19.97
CA ASP A 30 -14.75 -18.85 21.06
C ASP A 30 -14.98 -17.34 21.09
N PHE A 31 -16.11 -16.91 20.53
CA PHE A 31 -16.52 -15.50 20.50
C PHE A 31 -16.77 -14.92 21.91
N ALA A 32 -16.93 -15.75 22.95
CA ALA A 32 -17.07 -15.25 24.31
C ALA A 32 -15.76 -14.65 24.87
N LEU A 33 -14.60 -14.99 24.28
CA LEU A 33 -13.30 -14.43 24.63
C LEU A 33 -13.03 -13.08 23.95
N MET A 34 -13.94 -12.62 23.09
CA MET A 34 -13.73 -11.42 22.30
C MET A 34 -13.91 -10.16 23.16
N ASN A 35 -12.79 -9.61 23.62
CA ASN A 35 -12.76 -8.37 24.41
C ASN A 35 -13.12 -7.15 23.53
N THR A 36 -13.68 -6.10 24.15
CA THR A 36 -13.99 -4.81 23.51
C THR A 36 -12.78 -4.22 22.78
N SER A 37 -11.56 -4.40 23.31
CA SER A 37 -10.33 -3.96 22.64
C SER A 37 -10.13 -4.62 21.27
N SER A 38 -10.41 -5.92 21.14
CA SER A 38 -10.30 -6.64 19.87
C SER A 38 -11.30 -6.12 18.84
N ILE A 39 -12.53 -5.83 19.27
CA ILE A 39 -13.58 -5.24 18.41
C ILE A 39 -13.13 -3.88 17.89
N VAL A 40 -12.59 -3.02 18.77
CA VAL A 40 -12.09 -1.70 18.40
C VAL A 40 -10.91 -1.80 17.42
N CYS A 41 -9.96 -2.72 17.66
CA CYS A 41 -8.84 -2.95 16.75
C CYS A 41 -9.30 -3.40 15.36
N VAL A 42 -10.27 -4.31 15.28
CA VAL A 42 -10.85 -4.77 14.00
C VAL A 42 -11.56 -3.63 13.29
N ALA A 43 -12.36 -2.83 14.00
CA ALA A 43 -13.05 -1.67 13.43
C ALA A 43 -12.06 -0.61 12.90
N TYR A 44 -11.01 -0.31 13.67
CA TYR A 44 -9.93 0.58 13.27
C TYR A 44 -9.24 0.08 11.99
N TYR A 45 -8.88 -1.20 11.95
CA TYR A 45 -8.22 -1.81 10.80
C TYR A 45 -9.11 -1.79 9.54
N GLY A 46 -10.39 -2.12 9.68
CA GLY A 46 -11.34 -2.08 8.57
C GLY A 46 -11.53 -0.67 8.00
N PHE A 47 -11.67 0.34 8.86
CA PHE A 47 -11.94 1.70 8.41
C PHE A 47 -10.68 2.44 7.95
N PHE A 48 -9.65 2.54 8.80
CA PHE A 48 -8.46 3.34 8.50
C PHE A 48 -7.48 2.59 7.60
N VAL A 49 -7.14 1.34 7.96
CA VAL A 49 -6.09 0.59 7.26
C VAL A 49 -6.59 0.05 5.92
N SER A 50 -7.87 -0.32 5.82
CA SER A 50 -8.44 -0.83 4.57
C SER A 50 -9.15 0.27 3.77
N PHE A 51 -10.32 0.73 4.21
CA PHE A 51 -11.15 1.64 3.41
C PHE A 51 -10.44 2.95 3.06
N LEU A 52 -9.96 3.70 4.05
CA LEU A 52 -9.36 5.01 3.84
C LEU A 52 -8.04 4.91 3.04
N SER A 53 -7.21 3.91 3.38
CA SER A 53 -5.97 3.62 2.65
C SER A 53 -6.20 3.36 1.17
N TYR A 54 -7.15 2.47 0.81
CA TYR A 54 -7.44 2.17 -0.59
C TYR A 54 -8.05 3.37 -1.33
N VAL A 55 -8.91 4.15 -0.68
CA VAL A 55 -9.44 5.39 -1.29
C VAL A 55 -8.28 6.34 -1.63
N PHE A 56 -7.36 6.58 -0.70
CA PHE A 56 -6.22 7.45 -0.95
C PHE A 56 -5.25 6.87 -1.98
N TRP A 57 -5.00 5.57 -1.95
CA TRP A 57 -4.18 4.88 -2.95
C TRP A 57 -4.76 5.05 -4.35
N PHE A 58 -6.04 4.69 -4.56
CA PHE A 58 -6.68 4.79 -5.88
C PHE A 58 -6.91 6.23 -6.34
N LYS A 59 -6.91 7.22 -5.43
CA LYS A 59 -6.86 8.64 -5.79
C LYS A 59 -5.45 9.04 -6.22
N GLY A 60 -4.42 8.69 -5.44
CA GLY A 60 -3.03 9.05 -5.74
C GLY A 60 -2.53 8.45 -7.05
N VAL A 61 -2.77 7.14 -7.26
CA VAL A 61 -2.36 6.44 -8.49
C VAL A 61 -3.12 6.93 -9.73
N ALA A 62 -4.25 7.63 -9.56
CA ALA A 62 -4.93 8.27 -10.69
C ALA A 62 -4.21 9.53 -11.20
N GLU A 63 -3.42 10.18 -10.35
CA GLU A 63 -2.75 11.46 -10.63
C GLU A 63 -1.28 11.31 -11.01
N VAL A 64 -0.66 10.15 -10.73
CA VAL A 64 0.76 9.90 -11.00
C VAL A 64 0.98 8.70 -11.93
N PRO A 65 2.09 8.67 -12.71
CA PRO A 65 2.45 7.50 -13.49
C PRO A 65 2.65 6.25 -12.63
N ALA A 66 2.36 5.08 -13.18
CA ALA A 66 2.42 3.80 -12.46
C ALA A 66 3.80 3.50 -11.85
N GLY A 67 4.90 3.86 -12.53
CA GLY A 67 6.27 3.67 -12.00
C GLY A 67 6.55 4.51 -10.75
N VAL A 68 6.07 5.77 -10.75
CA VAL A 68 6.17 6.65 -9.59
C VAL A 68 5.32 6.10 -8.43
N ALA A 69 4.05 5.76 -8.69
CA ALA A 69 3.19 5.12 -7.68
C ALA A 69 3.81 3.86 -7.08
N GLY A 70 4.39 3.00 -7.91
CA GLY A 70 5.09 1.78 -7.49
C GLY A 70 6.23 2.09 -6.53
N SER A 71 7.06 3.08 -6.84
CA SER A 71 8.19 3.49 -6.00
C SER A 71 7.76 4.00 -4.62
N PHE A 72 6.59 4.66 -4.52
CA PHE A 72 6.02 5.09 -3.24
C PHE A 72 5.62 3.93 -2.32
N THR A 73 5.32 2.75 -2.86
CA THR A 73 5.03 1.58 -2.01
C THR A 73 6.25 1.11 -1.22
N GLY A 74 7.46 1.41 -1.71
CA GLY A 74 8.70 1.19 -0.96
C GLY A 74 8.81 2.02 0.32
N LEU A 75 8.04 3.10 0.46
CA LEU A 75 7.99 3.88 1.70
C LEU A 75 7.22 3.17 2.82
N VAL A 76 6.38 2.19 2.51
CA VAL A 76 5.57 1.44 3.49
C VAL A 76 6.44 0.78 4.59
N PRO A 77 7.49 0.02 4.28
CA PRO A 77 8.38 -0.51 5.33
C PRO A 77 9.12 0.58 6.12
N LEU A 78 9.47 1.72 5.50
CA LEU A 78 10.12 2.83 6.22
C LEU A 78 9.16 3.44 7.26
N SER A 79 7.91 3.71 6.85
CA SER A 79 6.89 4.22 7.76
C SER A 79 6.49 3.20 8.82
N SER A 80 6.48 1.91 8.47
CA SER A 80 6.24 0.82 9.43
C SER A 80 7.25 0.82 10.57
N ILE A 81 8.56 0.86 10.26
CA ILE A 81 9.63 0.92 11.28
C ILE A 81 9.51 2.20 12.11
N PHE A 82 9.24 3.33 11.46
CA PHE A 82 9.05 4.61 12.14
C PHE A 82 7.89 4.57 13.14
N PHE A 83 6.73 4.04 12.75
CA PHE A 83 5.57 3.95 13.63
C PHE A 83 5.69 2.83 14.67
N SER A 84 6.39 1.73 14.38
CA SER A 84 6.71 0.70 15.39
C SER A 84 7.54 1.29 16.53
N TRP A 85 8.60 2.05 16.20
CA TRP A 85 9.39 2.75 17.21
C TRP A 85 8.61 3.85 17.93
N LEU A 86 7.81 4.65 17.21
CA LEU A 86 7.10 5.80 17.79
C LEU A 86 5.88 5.42 18.64
N VAL A 87 5.07 4.47 18.18
CA VAL A 87 3.77 4.12 18.79
C VAL A 87 3.91 2.94 19.72
N LEU A 88 4.60 1.88 19.28
CA LEU A 88 4.81 0.66 20.06
C LEU A 88 6.00 0.76 21.02
N HIS A 89 6.85 1.79 20.87
CA HIS A 89 8.07 1.99 21.67
C HIS A 89 9.04 0.79 21.58
N GLU A 90 9.03 0.09 20.45
CA GLU A 90 9.89 -1.06 20.21
C GLU A 90 11.35 -0.63 19.97
N HIS A 91 12.29 -1.44 20.45
CA HIS A 91 13.71 -1.24 20.18
C HIS A 91 14.05 -1.68 18.75
N ILE A 92 14.55 -0.75 17.94
CA ILE A 92 15.00 -1.05 16.59
C ILE A 92 16.32 -1.85 16.65
N GLU A 93 16.20 -3.16 16.51
CA GLU A 93 17.36 -4.04 16.38
C GLU A 93 18.16 -3.82 15.09
N PHE A 94 19.41 -4.29 15.09
CA PHE A 94 20.33 -4.19 13.95
C PHE A 94 19.75 -4.82 12.66
N ILE A 95 18.96 -5.88 12.78
CA ILE A 95 18.34 -6.55 11.62
C ILE A 95 17.37 -5.62 10.87
N HIS A 96 16.66 -4.73 11.58
CA HIS A 96 15.76 -3.75 10.97
C HIS A 96 16.53 -2.72 10.15
N TRP A 97 17.72 -2.33 10.57
CA TRP A 97 18.59 -1.43 9.82
C TRP A 97 19.09 -2.06 8.52
N ILE A 98 19.41 -3.37 8.53
CA ILE A 98 19.77 -4.11 7.31
C ILE A 98 18.56 -4.16 6.36
N GLY A 99 17.37 -4.45 6.88
CA GLY A 99 16.13 -4.44 6.10
C GLY A 99 15.86 -3.06 5.49
N LEU A 100 16.04 -1.99 6.27
CA LEU A 100 15.91 -0.60 5.81
C LEU A 100 16.86 -0.31 4.64
N LEU A 101 18.13 -0.74 4.75
CA LEU A 101 19.12 -0.57 3.70
C LEU A 101 18.69 -1.29 2.41
N PHE A 102 18.17 -2.53 2.51
CA PHE A 102 17.67 -3.29 1.37
C PHE A 102 16.46 -2.62 0.69
N VAL A 103 15.54 -2.06 1.47
CA VAL A 103 14.41 -1.30 0.94
C VAL A 103 14.90 -0.06 0.19
N LEU A 104 15.80 0.72 0.80
CA LEU A 104 16.33 1.94 0.20
C LEU A 104 17.09 1.66 -1.10
N THR A 105 17.90 0.60 -1.15
CA THR A 105 18.59 0.21 -2.40
C THR A 105 17.60 -0.23 -3.47
N GLY A 106 16.56 -0.97 -3.11
CA GLY A 106 15.48 -1.35 -4.04
C GLY A 106 14.75 -0.14 -4.63
N ILE A 107 14.40 0.84 -3.80
CA ILE A 107 13.75 2.09 -4.26
C ILE A 107 14.68 2.87 -5.20
N LEU A 108 15.96 3.03 -4.82
CA LEU A 108 16.94 3.72 -5.65
C LEU A 108 17.10 3.05 -7.01
N PHE A 109 17.11 1.72 -7.05
CA PHE A 109 17.21 0.96 -8.29
C PHE A 109 15.95 1.12 -9.16
N SER A 110 14.76 1.07 -8.56
CA SER A 110 13.49 1.29 -9.25
C SER A 110 13.43 2.69 -9.88
N CYS A 111 13.72 3.73 -9.09
CA CYS A 111 13.75 5.11 -9.58
C CYS A 111 14.80 5.34 -10.68
N ALA A 112 15.99 4.76 -10.54
CA ALA A 112 17.02 4.86 -11.57
C ALA A 112 16.59 4.18 -12.88
N SER A 113 15.93 3.03 -12.79
CA SER A 113 15.44 2.29 -13.96
C SER A 113 14.37 3.08 -14.73
N ASP A 114 13.44 3.73 -14.03
CA ASP A 114 12.43 4.60 -14.64
C ASP A 114 13.07 5.81 -15.35
N ALA A 115 14.08 6.44 -14.75
CA ALA A 115 14.81 7.56 -15.36
C ALA A 115 15.58 7.14 -16.62
N LEU A 116 16.24 5.98 -16.58
CA LEU A 116 16.98 5.43 -17.72
C LEU A 116 16.04 4.99 -18.86
N LEU A 117 14.90 4.38 -18.54
CA LEU A 117 13.87 4.00 -19.51
C LEU A 117 13.20 5.22 -20.13
N GLY A 118 12.89 6.25 -19.34
CA GLY A 118 12.36 7.52 -19.83
C GLY A 118 13.31 8.20 -20.83
N ALA A 119 14.62 8.18 -20.54
CA ALA A 119 15.65 8.70 -21.45
C ALA A 119 15.78 7.86 -22.74
N ARG A 120 15.57 6.55 -22.69
CA ARG A 120 15.61 5.65 -23.86
C ARG A 120 14.38 5.74 -24.77
N ILE A 121 13.21 6.07 -24.22
CA ILE A 121 11.93 6.15 -24.96
C ILE A 121 11.69 7.57 -25.55
N SER A 122 12.49 8.57 -25.14
CA SER A 122 12.37 9.98 -25.54
C SER A 122 12.83 10.42 -26.97
N PRO A 123 13.18 9.59 -27.99
CA PRO A 123 13.46 10.16 -29.31
C PRO A 123 12.20 10.60 -30.10
N ILE A 124 10.99 10.14 -29.74
CA ILE A 124 9.78 10.41 -30.54
C ILE A 124 9.00 11.57 -29.91
N ARG A 125 9.60 12.77 -29.93
CA ARG A 125 8.86 14.01 -29.74
C ARG A 125 7.96 14.18 -30.97
N THR A 126 6.65 13.99 -30.81
CA THR A 126 5.69 14.35 -31.85
C THR A 126 5.82 15.85 -32.14
N PRO A 127 5.80 16.27 -33.43
CA PRO A 127 5.96 17.67 -33.79
C PRO A 127 4.83 18.53 -33.19
N PRO A 128 5.09 19.81 -32.93
CA PRO A 128 4.12 20.71 -32.32
C PRO A 128 2.86 20.78 -33.19
N LYS A 129 1.70 20.53 -32.59
CA LYS A 129 0.41 20.83 -33.22
C LYS A 129 0.31 22.36 -33.34
N THR A 130 0.60 22.88 -34.53
CA THR A 130 0.23 24.22 -34.95
C THR A 130 -1.29 24.30 -35.00
N HIS A 131 -1.89 24.84 -33.94
CA HIS A 131 -3.25 25.35 -33.99
C HIS A 131 -3.18 26.74 -34.64
N VAL A 132 -3.50 26.77 -35.94
CA VAL A 132 -3.94 27.97 -36.66
C VAL A 132 -5.45 28.06 -36.51
#